data_AF-A2DYP0-F1
#
_entry.id   AF-A2DYP0-F1
#
_cell.length_a   1.000
_cell.length_b   1.000
_cell.length_c   1.000
_cell.angle_alpha   90.00
_cell.angle_beta   90.00
_cell.angle_gamma   90.00
#
_symmetry.space_group_name_H-M   'P 1'
#
loop_
_entity.id
_entity.type
_entity.pdbx_description
1 polymer ?
#
loop_
_entity_poly.entity_id
_entity_poly.type
_entity_poly.pdbx_seq_one_letter_code
_entity_poly.pdbx_strand_id
1 'polypeptide(L)'
;MLSILLSSIAYAKEVPVPGAYSDLVESELELTFTPKENFDSFVIFPKPENFKVNDRDLKRVYTNPTSLTIKANNNYLNYSYVQLKKGKCDTLDFIMNKYSNDWVEMYPGGNYHNFCSIFANPNVSNSVFYRRYTKAEIQLYDNFVLDGKSYLKWTEGATFSVSYNTLIAKYISSEDVEYRVSQYYGINNNTNKSMTDIYHVQAYDSRENGYAIIDDIVDFKYGNYNVDVHNEYILTIPQNSIMLITERGLLRIKVFSGTVVVDDPDTIPEIAGFVFASDSYVRVTGNSSLSFIMIKNTSLPSKFNKVVTIFGEKDYTVKYDADSQYSIFAVTKNGDIKVSKDKNAKYYDMYGNEISNNQKFADFVYVSIDHPKSKSSISFKVGGNTQYPMVIKDTRGYNNYHIIAINETTSYGLNEEDRDDELDFLKWLIPLIITGIVVGVLLVIGVAVFIIWRCKKTNDSPIEYKKV
;
A
#
# COMPACT_ATOMS: atom_id res chain seq x y z
N MET A 1 47.59 10.00 -38.32
CA MET A 1 46.65 9.73 -37.22
C MET A 1 45.25 9.83 -37.80
N LEU A 2 44.64 8.68 -38.08
CA LEU A 2 43.31 8.59 -38.66
C LEU A 2 42.33 8.38 -37.49
N SER A 3 41.63 9.43 -37.10
CA SER A 3 40.56 9.40 -36.10
C SER A 3 39.32 8.79 -36.74
N ILE A 4 39.09 7.49 -36.51
CA ILE A 4 37.81 6.84 -36.81
C ILE A 4 36.82 7.34 -35.75
N LEU A 5 35.98 8.30 -36.13
CA LEU A 5 34.72 8.56 -35.42
C LEU A 5 33.83 7.33 -35.61
N LEU A 6 33.83 6.42 -34.63
CA LEU A 6 32.77 5.44 -34.45
C LEU A 6 31.52 6.20 -33.99
N SER A 7 30.78 6.76 -34.95
CA SER A 7 29.41 7.19 -34.71
C SER A 7 28.58 5.93 -34.42
N SER A 8 28.09 5.78 -33.20
CA SER A 8 27.02 4.83 -32.88
C SER A 8 25.80 5.23 -33.70
N ILE A 9 25.54 4.53 -34.80
CA ILE A 9 24.35 4.77 -35.61
C ILE A 9 23.19 4.11 -34.86
N ALA A 10 22.30 4.94 -34.31
CA ALA A 10 21.02 4.45 -33.82
C ALA A 10 20.25 3.83 -34.99
N TYR A 11 19.89 2.56 -34.87
CA TYR A 11 19.02 1.91 -35.85
C TYR A 11 17.57 2.27 -35.52
N ALA A 12 16.80 2.78 -36.48
CA ALA A 12 15.39 3.13 -36.29
C ALA A 12 14.49 2.10 -36.98
N LYS A 13 13.45 1.64 -36.29
CA LYS A 13 12.50 0.64 -36.78
C LYS A 13 11.07 1.04 -36.44
N GLU A 14 10.22 1.07 -37.46
CA GLU A 14 8.77 1.16 -37.27
C GLU A 14 8.20 -0.23 -36.94
N VAL A 15 7.32 -0.29 -35.94
CA VAL A 15 6.55 -1.46 -35.54
C VAL A 15 5.09 -1.22 -35.93
N PRO A 16 4.69 -1.57 -37.18
CA PRO A 16 3.43 -1.11 -37.75
C PRO A 16 2.22 -1.94 -37.31
N VAL A 17 2.43 -3.17 -36.82
CA VAL A 17 1.35 -4.12 -36.48
C VAL A 17 1.61 -4.83 -35.16
N PRO A 18 0.56 -5.19 -34.40
CA PRO A 18 0.67 -6.05 -33.23
C PRO A 18 1.34 -7.39 -33.55
N GLY A 19 2.22 -7.86 -32.66
CA GLY A 19 3.05 -9.05 -32.92
C GLY A 19 4.18 -9.22 -31.91
N ALA A 20 4.92 -10.32 -32.03
CA ALA A 20 6.16 -10.56 -31.31
C ALA A 20 7.38 -10.30 -32.21
N TYR A 21 8.40 -9.68 -31.64
CA TYR A 21 9.59 -9.19 -32.35
C TYR A 21 10.87 -9.54 -31.59
N SER A 22 11.97 -9.61 -32.33
CA SER A 22 13.32 -9.81 -31.80
C SER A 22 14.28 -8.99 -32.65
N ASP A 23 15.02 -8.09 -32.02
CA ASP A 23 15.97 -7.20 -32.71
C ASP A 23 17.31 -7.16 -31.97
N LEU A 24 18.42 -7.09 -32.71
CA LEU A 24 19.75 -6.90 -32.16
C LEU A 24 19.97 -5.42 -31.83
N VAL A 25 20.27 -5.12 -30.57
CA VAL A 25 20.67 -3.77 -30.11
C VAL A 25 22.19 -3.75 -29.96
N GLU A 26 22.88 -3.22 -30.97
CA GLU A 26 24.35 -3.13 -30.96
C GLU A 26 24.86 -2.04 -30.00
N SER A 27 24.21 -0.87 -30.03
CA SER A 27 24.47 0.25 -29.13
C SER A 27 23.18 0.99 -28.78
N GLU A 28 22.37 1.28 -29.80
CA GLU A 28 21.10 2.01 -29.69
C GLU A 28 20.10 1.56 -30.78
N LEU A 29 18.85 1.40 -30.38
CA LEU A 29 17.70 1.03 -31.22
C LEU A 29 16.52 1.95 -30.90
N GLU A 30 16.01 2.67 -31.89
CA GLU A 30 14.77 3.42 -31.79
C GLU A 30 13.61 2.60 -32.36
N LEU A 31 12.63 2.30 -31.51
CA LEU A 31 11.38 1.65 -31.91
C LEU A 31 10.27 2.69 -31.97
N THR A 32 9.61 2.82 -33.12
CA THR A 32 8.42 3.69 -33.28
C THR A 32 7.18 2.83 -33.40
N PHE A 33 6.12 3.16 -32.67
CA PHE A 33 4.87 2.41 -32.66
C PHE A 33 3.74 3.29 -33.20
N THR A 34 2.93 2.74 -34.09
CA THR A 34 1.86 3.49 -34.74
C THR A 34 0.57 3.40 -33.92
N PRO A 35 0.11 4.50 -33.28
CA PRO A 35 -1.10 4.47 -32.48
C PRO A 35 -2.31 4.18 -33.36
N LYS A 36 -3.28 3.43 -32.82
CA LYS A 36 -4.53 3.14 -33.50
C LYS A 36 -5.69 3.74 -32.72
N GLU A 37 -6.54 4.49 -33.42
CA GLU A 37 -7.71 5.09 -32.81
C GLU A 37 -8.61 4.03 -32.16
N ASN A 38 -9.13 4.33 -30.97
CA ASN A 38 -9.98 3.44 -30.16
C ASN A 38 -9.28 2.16 -29.64
N PHE A 39 -7.96 2.10 -29.68
CA PHE A 39 -7.16 1.06 -29.03
C PHE A 39 -6.19 1.68 -28.03
N ASP A 40 -6.02 1.03 -26.90
CA ASP A 40 -4.83 1.19 -26.07
C ASP A 40 -3.76 0.23 -26.58
N SER A 41 -2.51 0.67 -26.57
CA SER A 41 -1.36 -0.06 -27.06
C SER A 41 -0.40 -0.36 -25.91
N PHE A 42 0.22 -1.54 -25.93
CA PHE A 42 1.19 -1.95 -24.93
C PHE A 42 2.41 -2.54 -25.60
N VAL A 43 3.58 -2.23 -25.08
CA VAL A 43 4.83 -2.90 -25.45
C VAL A 43 5.34 -3.65 -24.23
N ILE A 44 5.52 -4.96 -24.38
CA ILE A 44 5.90 -5.88 -23.32
C ILE A 44 7.31 -6.38 -23.60
N PHE A 45 8.20 -6.23 -22.64
CA PHE A 45 9.59 -6.73 -22.62
C PHE A 45 9.71 -7.81 -21.55
N PRO A 46 9.58 -9.11 -21.91
CA PRO A 46 9.65 -10.21 -20.96
C PRO A 46 11.02 -10.36 -20.27
N LYS A 47 12.09 -9.83 -20.88
CA LYS A 47 13.46 -9.80 -20.36
C LYS A 47 14.10 -8.43 -20.63
N PRO A 48 13.81 -7.42 -19.81
CA PRO A 48 14.35 -6.08 -20.02
C PRO A 48 15.78 -5.92 -19.47
N GLU A 49 16.34 -6.95 -18.84
CA GLU A 49 17.64 -6.88 -18.20
C GLU A 49 18.74 -6.55 -19.24
N ASN A 50 19.69 -5.68 -18.87
CA ASN A 50 20.77 -5.17 -19.73
C ASN A 50 20.36 -4.13 -20.79
N PHE A 51 19.10 -3.67 -20.78
CA PHE A 51 18.63 -2.60 -21.65
C PHE A 51 18.32 -1.34 -20.85
N LYS A 52 18.51 -0.18 -21.47
CA LYS A 52 18.19 1.12 -20.87
C LYS A 52 17.36 1.99 -21.80
N VAL A 53 16.51 2.82 -21.22
CA VAL A 53 15.80 3.93 -21.89
C VAL A 53 16.06 5.19 -21.07
N ASN A 54 16.56 6.25 -21.70
CA ASN A 54 16.90 7.52 -21.02
C ASN A 54 17.76 7.32 -19.76
N ASP A 55 18.79 6.48 -19.87
CA ASP A 55 19.75 6.09 -18.81
C ASP A 55 19.15 5.37 -17.58
N ARG A 56 17.86 5.03 -17.63
CA ARG A 56 17.16 4.18 -16.66
C ARG A 56 17.02 2.77 -17.21
N ASP A 57 16.86 1.80 -16.32
CA ASP A 57 16.60 0.42 -16.74
C ASP A 57 15.28 0.34 -17.52
N LEU A 58 15.26 -0.45 -18.59
CA LEU A 58 14.09 -0.67 -19.42
C LEU A 58 12.96 -1.27 -18.56
N LYS A 59 11.74 -0.73 -18.65
CA LYS A 59 10.58 -1.30 -17.95
C LYS A 59 10.08 -2.56 -18.64
N ARG A 60 9.43 -3.46 -17.90
CA ARG A 60 8.79 -4.65 -18.49
C ARG A 60 7.59 -4.34 -19.36
N VAL A 61 6.84 -3.28 -19.08
CA VAL A 61 5.67 -2.89 -19.88
C VAL A 61 5.63 -1.37 -20.02
N TYR A 62 5.32 -0.89 -21.22
CA TYR A 62 5.02 0.51 -21.53
C TYR A 62 3.60 0.63 -22.06
N THR A 63 2.86 1.63 -21.60
CA THR A 63 1.51 1.91 -22.10
C THR A 63 1.53 3.04 -23.11
N ASN A 64 0.77 2.87 -24.19
CA ASN A 64 0.64 3.78 -25.32
C ASN A 64 1.96 4.44 -25.81
N PRO A 65 3.09 3.71 -25.90
CA PRO A 65 4.33 4.34 -26.34
C PRO A 65 4.21 4.74 -27.81
N THR A 66 4.69 5.93 -28.16
CA THR A 66 4.83 6.37 -29.56
C THR A 66 6.22 6.06 -30.09
N SER A 67 7.25 6.19 -29.24
CA SER A 67 8.62 5.79 -29.54
C SER A 67 9.36 5.37 -28.27
N LEU A 68 10.35 4.50 -28.41
CA LEU A 68 11.28 4.11 -27.35
C LEU A 68 12.70 4.04 -27.92
N THR A 69 13.63 4.79 -27.34
CA THR A 69 15.07 4.71 -27.67
C THR A 69 15.76 3.83 -26.65
N ILE A 70 16.16 2.64 -27.08
CA ILE A 70 16.68 1.57 -26.23
C ILE A 70 18.18 1.41 -26.47
N LYS A 71 18.95 1.45 -25.39
CA LYS A 71 20.42 1.29 -25.41
C LYS A 71 20.82 -0.03 -24.78
N ALA A 72 21.73 -0.74 -25.43
CA ALA A 72 22.41 -1.94 -24.92
C ALA A 72 23.65 -2.23 -25.78
N ASN A 73 24.56 -3.05 -25.27
CA ASN A 73 25.77 -3.45 -26.01
C ASN A 73 25.63 -4.88 -26.54
N ASN A 74 25.35 -5.02 -27.83
CA ASN A 74 25.22 -6.29 -28.54
C ASN A 74 24.31 -7.33 -27.86
N ASN A 75 23.08 -6.93 -27.54
CA ASN A 75 22.07 -7.81 -26.94
C ASN A 75 20.81 -7.91 -27.80
N TYR A 76 20.18 -9.09 -27.80
CA TYR A 76 18.90 -9.32 -28.46
C TYR A 76 17.74 -8.88 -27.57
N LEU A 77 16.95 -7.93 -28.06
CA LEU A 77 15.76 -7.42 -27.41
C LEU A 77 14.53 -8.17 -27.93
N ASN A 78 13.89 -8.95 -27.06
CA ASN A 78 12.63 -9.61 -27.36
C ASN A 78 11.47 -8.80 -26.78
N TYR A 79 10.45 -8.53 -27.60
CA TYR A 79 9.30 -7.75 -27.18
C TYR A 79 8.02 -8.11 -27.93
N SER A 80 6.89 -7.82 -27.32
CA SER A 80 5.57 -7.98 -27.93
C SER A 80 4.84 -6.66 -27.96
N TYR A 81 4.29 -6.31 -29.12
CA TYR A 81 3.38 -5.18 -29.29
C TYR A 81 1.94 -5.68 -29.31
N VAL A 82 1.14 -5.21 -28.35
CA VAL A 82 -0.24 -5.64 -28.12
C VAL A 82 -1.18 -4.45 -28.26
N GLN A 83 -2.36 -4.68 -28.85
CA GLN A 83 -3.42 -3.69 -28.93
C GLN A 83 -4.71 -4.20 -28.30
N LEU A 84 -5.29 -3.37 -27.43
CA LEU A 84 -6.54 -3.62 -26.72
C LEU A 84 -7.60 -2.60 -27.15
N LYS A 85 -8.72 -3.06 -27.71
CA LYS A 85 -9.82 -2.16 -28.04
C LYS A 85 -10.43 -1.57 -26.76
N LYS A 86 -10.57 -0.24 -26.71
CA LYS A 86 -11.15 0.47 -25.55
C LYS A 86 -12.55 -0.07 -25.22
N GLY A 87 -12.82 -0.22 -23.92
CA GLY A 87 -14.09 -0.77 -23.40
C GLY A 87 -14.25 -2.28 -23.58
N LYS A 88 -13.19 -3.02 -23.94
CA LYS A 88 -13.24 -4.49 -23.98
C LYS A 88 -12.81 -5.18 -22.70
N CYS A 89 -12.11 -4.47 -21.82
CA CYS A 89 -11.64 -4.97 -20.53
C CYS A 89 -12.03 -3.96 -19.46
N ASP A 90 -12.56 -4.47 -18.36
CA ASP A 90 -12.81 -3.72 -17.14
C ASP A 90 -11.56 -3.78 -16.25
N THR A 91 -10.83 -4.90 -16.30
CA THR A 91 -9.56 -5.13 -15.59
C THR A 91 -8.48 -5.63 -16.54
N LEU A 92 -7.20 -5.34 -16.22
CA LEU A 92 -6.07 -5.78 -17.03
C LEU A 92 -4.84 -6.11 -16.18
N ASP A 93 -4.50 -7.40 -16.17
CA ASP A 93 -3.31 -7.93 -15.50
C ASP A 93 -2.31 -8.47 -16.54
N PHE A 94 -1.02 -8.24 -16.32
CA PHE A 94 0.10 -8.72 -17.15
C PHE A 94 0.87 -9.78 -16.36
N ILE A 95 0.97 -10.98 -16.93
CA ILE A 95 1.53 -12.15 -16.26
C ILE A 95 2.83 -12.51 -16.97
N MET A 96 3.95 -12.21 -16.34
CA MET A 96 5.29 -12.37 -16.92
C MET A 96 5.91 -13.68 -16.44
N ASN A 97 5.73 -14.72 -17.24
CA ASN A 97 6.28 -16.05 -16.95
C ASN A 97 7.79 -16.01 -17.17
N LYS A 98 8.55 -16.37 -16.14
CA LYS A 98 10.01 -16.44 -16.15
C LYS A 98 10.51 -17.79 -16.66
N TYR A 99 9.81 -18.88 -16.33
CA TYR A 99 10.17 -20.25 -16.70
C TYR A 99 9.01 -21.00 -17.36
N SER A 100 9.35 -22.08 -18.08
CA SER A 100 8.39 -22.88 -18.84
C SER A 100 7.39 -23.64 -17.97
N ASN A 101 7.76 -23.91 -16.73
CA ASN A 101 6.99 -24.63 -15.73
C ASN A 101 6.42 -23.69 -14.65
N ASP A 102 6.31 -22.38 -14.94
CA ASP A 102 5.68 -21.45 -14.01
C ASP A 102 4.21 -21.80 -13.85
N TRP A 103 3.77 -21.99 -12.61
CA TRP A 103 2.38 -22.19 -12.25
C TRP A 103 1.76 -20.86 -11.83
N VAL A 104 0.75 -20.43 -12.59
CA VAL A 104 -0.10 -19.28 -12.28
C VAL A 104 -1.53 -19.76 -12.14
N GLU A 105 -2.21 -19.23 -11.13
CA GLU A 105 -3.63 -19.45 -10.88
C GLU A 105 -4.29 -18.09 -10.64
N MET A 106 -5.39 -17.84 -11.34
CA MET A 106 -6.13 -16.59 -11.27
C MET A 106 -7.58 -16.84 -10.88
N TYR A 107 -8.10 -15.91 -10.08
CA TYR A 107 -9.44 -15.99 -9.51
C TYR A 107 -10.35 -14.90 -10.07
N PRO A 108 -11.17 -15.21 -11.09
CA PRO A 108 -12.21 -14.30 -11.54
C PRO A 108 -13.26 -14.10 -10.44
N GLY A 109 -13.64 -12.86 -10.16
CA GLY A 109 -14.62 -12.52 -9.12
C GLY A 109 -14.92 -11.02 -9.06
N GLY A 110 -15.93 -10.62 -8.27
CA GLY A 110 -16.29 -9.21 -8.12
C GLY A 110 -17.19 -8.65 -9.22
N ASN A 111 -17.45 -7.35 -9.18
CA ASN A 111 -18.50 -6.67 -9.98
C ASN A 111 -18.07 -6.32 -11.41
N TYR A 112 -17.08 -7.02 -11.97
CA TYR A 112 -16.60 -6.75 -13.33
C TYR A 112 -17.09 -7.83 -14.30
N HIS A 113 -17.36 -7.45 -15.54
CA HIS A 113 -17.88 -8.37 -16.54
C HIS A 113 -16.79 -8.88 -17.48
N ASN A 114 -15.73 -8.09 -17.72
CA ASN A 114 -14.68 -8.37 -18.68
C ASN A 114 -13.30 -8.31 -18.02
N PHE A 115 -12.81 -9.44 -17.54
CA PHE A 115 -11.48 -9.52 -16.96
C PHE A 115 -10.48 -9.92 -18.03
N CYS A 116 -9.39 -9.18 -18.15
CA CYS A 116 -8.37 -9.47 -19.15
C CYS A 116 -7.02 -9.72 -18.52
N SER A 117 -6.31 -10.71 -19.08
CA SER A 117 -4.97 -11.05 -18.65
C SER A 117 -4.08 -11.26 -19.87
N ILE A 118 -2.90 -10.66 -19.87
CA ILE A 118 -1.90 -10.82 -20.91
C ILE A 118 -0.75 -11.66 -20.35
N PHE A 119 -0.66 -12.90 -20.80
CA PHE A 119 0.49 -13.76 -20.50
C PHE A 119 1.60 -13.43 -21.46
N ALA A 120 2.82 -13.20 -20.97
CA ALA A 120 4.00 -13.11 -21.81
C ALA A 120 5.11 -14.01 -21.29
N ASN A 121 5.85 -14.62 -22.21
CA ASN A 121 6.92 -15.55 -21.91
C ASN A 121 8.17 -15.24 -22.77
N PRO A 122 9.36 -15.16 -22.18
CA PRO A 122 10.58 -14.80 -22.90
C PRO A 122 11.17 -15.91 -23.78
N ASN A 123 10.75 -17.16 -23.62
CA ASN A 123 11.43 -18.32 -24.21
C ASN A 123 10.53 -19.17 -25.12
N VAL A 124 9.37 -18.65 -25.54
CA VAL A 124 8.37 -19.43 -26.32
C VAL A 124 8.09 -20.78 -25.64
N SER A 125 7.74 -20.79 -24.36
CA SER A 125 7.51 -22.06 -23.67
C SER A 125 6.12 -22.63 -23.95
N ASN A 126 6.03 -23.94 -24.12
CA ASN A 126 4.75 -24.63 -24.07
C ASN A 126 4.19 -24.58 -22.64
N SER A 127 3.00 -24.01 -22.45
CA SER A 127 2.28 -24.07 -21.17
C SER A 127 0.96 -24.80 -21.34
N VAL A 128 0.57 -25.53 -20.30
CA VAL A 128 -0.72 -26.21 -20.23
C VAL A 128 -1.72 -25.29 -19.57
N PHE A 129 -2.62 -24.73 -20.35
CA PHE A 129 -3.71 -23.91 -19.84
C PHE A 129 -4.77 -24.82 -19.22
N TYR A 130 -5.23 -24.45 -18.03
CA TYR A 130 -6.26 -25.19 -17.30
C TYR A 130 -7.33 -24.24 -16.75
N ARG A 131 -8.57 -24.71 -16.70
CA ARG A 131 -9.68 -23.98 -16.05
C ARG A 131 -10.55 -24.93 -15.26
N ARG A 132 -11.01 -24.51 -14.09
CA ARG A 132 -11.86 -25.31 -13.20
C ARG A 132 -13.18 -24.61 -12.91
N TYR A 133 -14.28 -25.32 -13.18
CA TYR A 133 -15.67 -24.96 -12.87
C TYR A 133 -16.00 -23.47 -13.10
N THR A 134 -16.03 -23.03 -14.36
CA THR A 134 -16.39 -21.66 -14.73
C THR A 134 -17.60 -21.67 -15.65
N LYS A 135 -18.75 -21.13 -15.22
CA LYS A 135 -19.89 -20.87 -16.13
C LYS A 135 -19.60 -19.77 -17.17
N ALA A 136 -18.47 -19.09 -17.03
CA ALA A 136 -18.05 -18.00 -17.89
C ALA A 136 -17.39 -18.46 -19.20
N GLU A 137 -17.49 -17.57 -20.19
CA GLU A 137 -16.78 -17.71 -21.46
C GLU A 137 -15.37 -17.15 -21.31
N ILE A 138 -14.36 -17.96 -21.64
CA ILE A 138 -12.98 -17.49 -21.76
C ILE A 138 -12.60 -17.47 -23.23
N GLN A 139 -12.17 -16.31 -23.70
CA GLN A 139 -11.74 -16.04 -25.06
C GLN A 139 -10.22 -15.88 -25.07
N LEU A 140 -9.55 -16.55 -25.99
CA LEU A 140 -8.10 -16.50 -26.14
C LEU A 140 -7.74 -15.85 -27.47
N TYR A 141 -6.78 -14.92 -27.42
CA TYR A 141 -6.29 -14.17 -28.56
C TYR A 141 -4.78 -14.39 -28.66
N ASP A 142 -4.35 -15.06 -29.71
CA ASP A 142 -2.95 -15.32 -30.08
C ASP A 142 -2.44 -14.34 -31.15
N ASN A 143 -3.33 -13.53 -31.71
CA ASN A 143 -3.06 -12.51 -32.72
C ASN A 143 -2.56 -11.17 -32.15
N PHE A 144 -2.26 -11.09 -30.84
CA PHE A 144 -1.82 -9.88 -30.14
C PHE A 144 -2.84 -8.71 -30.18
N VAL A 145 -4.09 -8.96 -30.58
CA VAL A 145 -5.14 -7.96 -30.67
C VAL A 145 -6.42 -8.43 -30.01
N LEU A 146 -6.80 -7.78 -28.92
CA LEU A 146 -8.11 -8.00 -28.32
C LEU A 146 -9.15 -7.07 -28.96
N ASP A 147 -9.86 -7.59 -29.95
CA ASP A 147 -10.87 -6.86 -30.74
C ASP A 147 -12.33 -7.32 -30.49
N GLY A 148 -12.52 -8.48 -29.85
CA GLY A 148 -13.81 -9.12 -29.62
C GLY A 148 -14.36 -9.95 -30.79
N LYS A 149 -13.55 -10.26 -31.82
CA LYS A 149 -13.99 -11.01 -33.02
C LYS A 149 -13.07 -12.19 -33.35
N SER A 150 -11.76 -12.01 -33.27
CA SER A 150 -10.77 -13.02 -33.68
C SER A 150 -10.23 -13.79 -32.49
N TYR A 151 -11.06 -14.65 -31.89
CA TYR A 151 -10.68 -15.41 -30.69
C TYR A 151 -11.02 -16.89 -30.78
N LEU A 152 -10.28 -17.67 -30.00
CA LEU A 152 -10.58 -19.07 -29.71
C LEU A 152 -11.40 -19.15 -28.42
N LYS A 153 -12.53 -19.87 -28.44
CA LYS A 153 -13.29 -20.17 -27.23
C LYS A 153 -12.63 -21.30 -26.46
N TRP A 154 -12.33 -21.07 -25.19
CA TRP A 154 -11.81 -22.10 -24.31
C TRP A 154 -12.98 -22.87 -23.67
N THR A 155 -13.13 -24.15 -24.03
CA THR A 155 -14.21 -25.04 -23.57
C THR A 155 -14.04 -25.47 -22.11
N GLU A 156 -15.14 -25.77 -21.40
CA GLU A 156 -15.14 -26.08 -19.96
C GLU A 156 -14.48 -27.42 -19.67
N GLY A 157 -13.64 -27.46 -18.62
CA GLY A 157 -12.91 -28.66 -18.23
C GLY A 157 -11.82 -29.11 -19.21
N ALA A 158 -11.65 -28.42 -20.35
CA ALA A 158 -10.61 -28.71 -21.31
C ALA A 158 -9.29 -28.09 -20.84
N THR A 159 -8.24 -28.90 -20.77
CA THR A 159 -6.86 -28.40 -20.80
C THR A 159 -6.38 -28.37 -22.24
N PHE A 160 -5.55 -27.40 -22.58
CA PHE A 160 -4.87 -27.40 -23.87
C PHE A 160 -3.45 -26.87 -23.69
N SER A 161 -2.54 -27.42 -24.49
CA SER A 161 -1.13 -27.02 -24.50
C SER A 161 -0.91 -26.08 -25.66
N VAL A 162 -0.35 -24.90 -25.39
CA VAL A 162 0.02 -23.94 -26.42
C VAL A 162 1.39 -23.35 -26.13
N SER A 163 2.18 -23.16 -27.18
CA SER A 163 3.42 -22.39 -27.13
C SER A 163 3.12 -20.95 -27.53
N TYR A 164 3.53 -19.99 -26.72
CA TYR A 164 3.24 -18.57 -26.95
C TYR A 164 4.41 -17.69 -26.47
N ASN A 165 4.60 -16.57 -27.18
CA ASN A 165 5.36 -15.43 -26.66
C ASN A 165 4.45 -14.50 -25.88
N THR A 166 3.24 -14.30 -26.38
CA THR A 166 2.20 -13.55 -25.71
C THR A 166 0.85 -14.14 -26.05
N LEU A 167 -0.02 -14.25 -25.05
CA LEU A 167 -1.39 -14.72 -25.20
C LEU A 167 -2.29 -13.81 -24.38
N ILE A 168 -3.38 -13.33 -24.97
CA ILE A 168 -4.37 -12.54 -24.25
C ILE A 168 -5.55 -13.45 -23.92
N ALA A 169 -5.90 -13.52 -22.64
CA ALA A 169 -7.11 -14.17 -22.18
C ALA A 169 -8.12 -13.10 -21.77
N LYS A 170 -9.37 -13.26 -22.21
CA LYS A 170 -10.49 -12.46 -21.75
C LYS A 170 -11.55 -13.37 -21.15
N TYR A 171 -11.83 -13.17 -19.88
CA TYR A 171 -12.92 -13.80 -19.16
C TYR A 171 -14.16 -12.91 -19.23
N ILE A 172 -15.29 -13.48 -19.66
CA ILE A 172 -16.59 -12.82 -19.73
C ILE A 172 -17.53 -13.46 -18.71
N SER A 173 -17.86 -12.70 -17.67
CA SER A 173 -18.85 -13.10 -16.69
C SER A 173 -20.26 -12.69 -17.09
N SER A 174 -21.21 -13.62 -17.03
CA SER A 174 -22.64 -13.34 -17.26
C SER A 174 -23.43 -12.98 -15.99
N GLU A 175 -22.80 -13.10 -14.81
CA GLU A 175 -23.41 -12.83 -13.50
C GLU A 175 -22.41 -12.06 -12.62
N ASP A 176 -22.91 -11.36 -11.60
CA ASP A 176 -22.08 -10.90 -10.48
C ASP A 176 -21.53 -12.14 -9.78
N VAL A 177 -20.34 -12.57 -10.16
CA VAL A 177 -19.69 -13.74 -9.57
C VAL A 177 -19.15 -13.30 -8.22
N GLU A 178 -19.99 -13.50 -7.19
CA GLU A 178 -19.55 -13.53 -5.80
C GLU A 178 -18.26 -14.37 -5.72
N TYR A 179 -17.22 -13.87 -5.03
CA TYR A 179 -15.88 -14.46 -4.98
C TYR A 179 -15.96 -15.96 -4.60
N ARG A 180 -16.08 -16.83 -5.60
CA ARG A 180 -16.15 -18.27 -5.39
C ARG A 180 -14.76 -18.81 -5.62
N VAL A 181 -14.08 -19.13 -4.53
CA VAL A 181 -12.77 -19.81 -4.48
C VAL A 181 -12.74 -21.11 -5.33
N SER A 182 -13.90 -21.60 -5.78
CA SER A 182 -14.03 -22.73 -6.68
C SER A 182 -13.84 -22.42 -8.18
N GLN A 183 -13.85 -21.15 -8.61
CA GLN A 183 -13.68 -20.75 -10.01
C GLN A 183 -12.29 -20.16 -10.22
N TYR A 184 -11.47 -20.81 -11.04
CA TYR A 184 -10.13 -20.32 -11.36
C TYR A 184 -9.64 -20.88 -12.69
N TYR A 185 -8.68 -20.17 -13.27
CA TYR A 185 -7.98 -20.58 -14.48
C TYR A 185 -6.52 -20.18 -14.40
N GLY A 186 -5.68 -20.77 -15.25
CA GLY A 186 -4.25 -20.52 -15.18
C GLY A 186 -3.44 -21.40 -16.11
N ILE A 187 -2.15 -21.50 -15.81
CA ILE A 187 -1.20 -22.32 -16.57
C ILE A 187 -0.43 -23.28 -15.68
N ASN A 188 -0.07 -24.44 -16.21
CA ASN A 188 0.83 -25.42 -15.62
C ASN A 188 0.44 -25.86 -14.19
N ASN A 189 -0.86 -26.12 -13.95
CA ASN A 189 -1.33 -26.62 -12.67
C ASN A 189 -0.48 -27.81 -12.16
N ASN A 190 -0.25 -27.88 -10.84
CA ASN A 190 0.54 -28.92 -10.18
C ASN A 190 2.03 -28.98 -10.58
N THR A 191 2.58 -27.92 -11.16
CA THR A 191 4.04 -27.75 -11.31
C THR A 191 4.60 -26.90 -10.16
N ASN A 192 5.93 -26.72 -10.12
CA ASN A 192 6.56 -25.92 -9.08
C ASN A 192 6.10 -24.47 -9.18
N LYS A 193 5.46 -23.97 -8.11
CA LYS A 193 5.08 -22.56 -7.99
C LYS A 193 6.34 -21.70 -7.91
N SER A 194 6.74 -21.10 -9.03
CA SER A 194 7.66 -19.98 -9.04
C SER A 194 6.86 -18.68 -8.82
N MET A 195 7.53 -17.64 -8.35
CA MET A 195 6.93 -16.30 -8.31
C MET A 195 6.92 -15.75 -9.74
N THR A 196 5.79 -15.91 -10.42
CA THR A 196 5.52 -15.18 -11.66
C THR A 196 5.36 -13.71 -11.33
N ASP A 197 6.02 -12.82 -12.08
CA ASP A 197 5.85 -11.40 -11.88
C ASP A 197 4.51 -10.97 -12.50
N ILE A 198 3.62 -10.42 -11.68
CA ILE A 198 2.34 -9.87 -12.12
C ILE A 198 2.47 -8.36 -12.16
N TYR A 199 1.97 -7.73 -13.23
CA TYR A 199 1.92 -6.29 -13.38
C TYR A 199 0.53 -5.79 -13.72
N HIS A 200 0.17 -4.56 -13.36
CA HIS A 200 -1.14 -3.98 -13.70
C HIS A 200 -1.02 -2.54 -14.19
N VAL A 201 -1.93 -2.12 -15.06
CA VAL A 201 -1.96 -0.75 -15.63
C VAL A 201 -2.99 0.07 -14.89
N GLN A 202 -2.62 1.26 -14.39
CA GLN A 202 -3.49 2.09 -13.53
C GLN A 202 -4.84 2.47 -14.13
N ALA A 203 -4.89 2.70 -15.45
CA ALA A 203 -6.12 3.01 -16.18
C ALA A 203 -7.12 1.83 -16.21
N TYR A 204 -6.67 0.64 -15.83
CA TYR A 204 -7.48 -0.56 -15.64
C TYR A 204 -7.43 -0.94 -14.16
N ASP A 205 -8.50 -1.50 -13.61
CA ASP A 205 -8.37 -2.10 -12.29
C ASP A 205 -7.58 -3.41 -12.36
N SER A 206 -6.85 -3.72 -11.30
CA SER A 206 -6.11 -4.98 -11.14
C SER A 206 -6.97 -5.99 -10.39
N ARG A 207 -6.90 -7.26 -10.77
CA ARG A 207 -7.53 -8.36 -10.00
C ARG A 207 -6.52 -9.15 -9.22
N GLU A 208 -5.33 -9.27 -9.78
CA GLU A 208 -4.23 -9.95 -9.15
C GLU A 208 -3.37 -8.94 -8.40
N ASN A 209 -2.72 -9.40 -7.34
CA ASN A 209 -1.72 -8.61 -6.63
C ASN A 209 -0.46 -8.57 -7.48
N GLY A 210 -0.08 -7.37 -7.94
CA GLY A 210 1.05 -7.20 -8.85
C GLY A 210 1.67 -5.81 -8.76
N TYR A 211 2.82 -5.66 -9.43
CA TYR A 211 3.55 -4.41 -9.54
C TYR A 211 2.85 -3.48 -10.53
N ALA A 212 2.54 -2.25 -10.13
CA ALA A 212 1.99 -1.32 -11.10
C ALA A 212 2.98 -0.94 -12.20
N ILE A 213 2.43 -0.85 -13.40
CA ILE A 213 3.01 -0.17 -14.53
C ILE A 213 2.65 1.29 -14.39
N ILE A 214 3.67 2.04 -14.00
CA ILE A 214 3.55 3.47 -13.83
C ILE A 214 4.17 4.10 -15.07
N ASP A 215 3.35 4.77 -15.88
CA ASP A 215 3.83 5.63 -16.95
C ASP A 215 4.73 6.71 -16.35
N ASP A 216 5.76 7.16 -17.08
CA ASP A 216 6.76 8.08 -16.52
C ASP A 216 6.12 9.29 -15.85
N ILE A 217 6.47 9.49 -14.58
CA ILE A 217 5.70 10.28 -13.61
C ILE A 217 5.90 11.77 -13.79
N VAL A 218 4.81 12.50 -13.55
CA VAL A 218 4.74 13.94 -13.28
C VAL A 218 5.60 14.28 -12.04
N ASP A 219 6.77 14.89 -12.26
CA ASP A 219 7.64 15.60 -11.31
C ASP A 219 7.39 15.38 -9.80
N PHE A 220 7.80 14.22 -9.27
CA PHE A 220 7.85 13.99 -7.83
C PHE A 220 8.82 14.97 -7.15
N LYS A 221 8.37 15.57 -6.04
CA LYS A 221 9.18 16.40 -5.12
C LYS A 221 8.85 16.11 -3.66
N TYR A 222 9.81 16.34 -2.76
CA TYR A 222 9.51 16.42 -1.33
C TYR A 222 8.93 17.80 -0.98
N GLY A 223 8.06 17.84 0.03
CA GLY A 223 7.36 19.03 0.49
C GLY A 223 5.84 18.95 0.37
N ASN A 224 5.19 20.11 0.48
CA ASN A 224 3.73 20.21 0.50
C ASN A 224 3.12 20.02 -0.89
N TYR A 225 2.03 19.26 -0.92
CA TYR A 225 1.15 19.07 -2.05
C TYR A 225 -0.25 19.55 -1.68
N ASN A 226 -0.84 20.34 -2.57
CA ASN A 226 -2.25 20.70 -2.55
C ASN A 226 -2.78 20.35 -3.94
N VAL A 227 -3.64 19.34 -4.02
CA VAL A 227 -4.10 18.73 -5.26
C VAL A 227 -5.62 18.80 -5.31
N ASP A 228 -6.16 19.41 -6.35
CA ASP A 228 -7.57 19.33 -6.69
C ASP A 228 -7.77 18.10 -7.59
N VAL A 229 -8.38 17.06 -7.03
CA VAL A 229 -8.57 15.77 -7.72
C VAL A 229 -9.83 15.85 -8.57
N HIS A 230 -9.69 15.59 -9.88
CA HIS A 230 -10.78 15.49 -10.83
C HIS A 230 -10.80 14.08 -11.45
N ASN A 231 -11.71 13.24 -10.96
CA ASN A 231 -11.78 11.79 -11.18
C ASN A 231 -10.61 11.01 -10.61
N GLU A 232 -9.37 11.33 -11.00
CA GLU A 232 -8.17 10.60 -10.59
C GLU A 232 -6.93 11.50 -10.49
N TYR A 233 -6.07 11.19 -9.52
CA TYR A 233 -4.72 11.72 -9.40
C TYR A 233 -3.78 10.58 -9.02
N ILE A 234 -2.60 10.53 -9.66
CA ILE A 234 -1.61 9.47 -9.46
C ILE A 234 -0.27 10.11 -9.14
N LEU A 235 0.40 9.60 -8.09
CA LEU A 235 1.74 10.03 -7.70
C LEU A 235 2.60 8.81 -7.43
N THR A 236 3.75 8.71 -8.08
CA THR A 236 4.77 7.73 -7.68
C THR A 236 5.68 8.30 -6.64
N ILE A 237 6.03 7.45 -5.69
CA ILE A 237 6.72 7.79 -4.49
C ILE A 237 7.97 6.92 -4.42
N PRO A 238 9.17 7.53 -4.39
CA PRO A 238 10.40 6.78 -4.23
C PRO A 238 10.43 6.11 -2.85
N GLN A 239 11.13 4.98 -2.77
CA GLN A 239 11.43 4.30 -1.52
C GLN A 239 12.03 5.27 -0.49
N ASN A 240 11.87 4.91 0.79
CA ASN A 240 12.29 5.75 1.91
C ASN A 240 11.62 7.12 1.85
N SER A 241 10.30 7.14 1.75
CA SER A 241 9.49 8.35 1.82
C SER A 241 8.38 8.20 2.85
N ILE A 242 7.88 9.33 3.36
CA ILE A 242 6.69 9.40 4.21
C ILE A 242 5.70 10.35 3.54
N MET A 243 4.44 9.97 3.50
CA MET A 243 3.33 10.84 3.17
C MET A 243 2.50 11.08 4.42
N LEU A 244 2.31 12.33 4.83
CA LEU A 244 1.39 12.69 5.92
C LEU A 244 0.24 13.52 5.37
N ILE A 245 -0.99 13.05 5.56
CA ILE A 245 -2.21 13.64 5.00
C ILE A 245 -2.74 14.70 5.96
N THR A 246 -2.87 15.93 5.47
CA THR A 246 -3.28 17.12 6.26
C THR A 246 -4.72 17.53 5.98
N GLU A 247 -5.23 17.22 4.80
CA GLU A 247 -6.63 17.40 4.40
C GLU A 247 -7.00 16.33 3.38
N ARG A 248 -8.15 15.71 3.56
CA ARG A 248 -8.71 14.69 2.69
C ARG A 248 -10.22 14.87 2.64
N GLY A 249 -10.71 15.44 1.53
CA GLY A 249 -12.13 15.42 1.24
C GLY A 249 -12.67 14.00 1.03
N LEU A 250 -13.85 13.87 0.42
CA LEU A 250 -14.43 12.55 0.08
C LEU A 250 -13.67 11.94 -1.10
N LEU A 251 -12.48 11.40 -0.82
CA LEU A 251 -11.54 10.81 -1.77
C LEU A 251 -11.16 9.43 -1.29
N ARG A 252 -11.13 8.46 -2.20
CA ARG A 252 -10.54 7.14 -1.93
C ARG A 252 -9.05 7.19 -2.27
N ILE A 253 -8.21 6.65 -1.39
CA ILE A 253 -6.76 6.59 -1.60
C ILE A 253 -6.35 5.12 -1.63
N LYS A 254 -5.80 4.67 -2.74
CA LYS A 254 -5.15 3.36 -2.86
C LYS A 254 -3.66 3.54 -2.94
N VAL A 255 -2.94 2.81 -2.12
CA VAL A 255 -1.49 2.80 -2.07
C VAL A 255 -0.98 1.42 -2.46
N PHE A 256 0.00 1.39 -3.35
CA PHE A 256 0.53 0.16 -3.91
C PHE A 256 2.05 0.14 -3.75
N SER A 257 2.56 -0.99 -3.31
CA SER A 257 4.00 -1.25 -3.17
C SER A 257 4.26 -2.71 -3.49
N GLY A 258 4.95 -2.99 -4.60
CA GLY A 258 5.13 -4.35 -5.09
C GLY A 258 3.79 -5.08 -5.21
N THR A 259 3.62 -6.17 -4.46
CA THR A 259 2.39 -6.99 -4.45
C THR A 259 1.35 -6.54 -3.40
N VAL A 260 1.65 -5.54 -2.59
CA VAL A 260 0.78 -5.08 -1.50
C VAL A 260 -0.05 -3.89 -1.95
N VAL A 261 -1.34 -3.95 -1.63
CA VAL A 261 -2.29 -2.84 -1.83
C VAL A 261 -2.95 -2.51 -0.51
N VAL A 262 -2.91 -1.23 -0.13
CA VAL A 262 -3.66 -0.68 0.99
C VAL A 262 -4.73 0.25 0.41
N ASP A 263 -5.98 -0.02 0.75
CA ASP A 263 -7.15 0.72 0.27
C ASP A 263 -7.77 1.48 1.42
N ASP A 264 -7.69 2.80 1.36
CA ASP A 264 -8.31 3.74 2.30
C ASP A 264 -9.63 4.25 1.67
N PRO A 265 -10.79 3.68 2.04
CA PRO A 265 -12.08 4.00 1.45
C PRO A 265 -12.48 5.44 1.78
N ASP A 266 -13.33 6.04 0.95
CA ASP A 266 -13.81 7.43 1.02
C ASP A 266 -14.69 7.78 2.25
N THR A 267 -14.64 6.96 3.30
CA THR A 267 -15.29 7.17 4.60
C THR A 267 -14.42 8.01 5.53
N ILE A 268 -14.83 8.15 6.81
CA ILE A 268 -14.07 8.90 7.83
C ILE A 268 -12.61 8.43 7.80
N PRO A 269 -11.63 9.34 7.63
CA PRO A 269 -10.26 8.93 7.35
C PRO A 269 -9.61 8.32 8.58
N GLU A 270 -9.47 7.00 8.59
CA GLU A 270 -8.71 6.29 9.62
C GLU A 270 -7.21 6.29 9.31
N ILE A 271 -6.79 6.63 8.09
CA ILE A 271 -5.37 6.66 7.71
C ILE A 271 -4.91 8.11 7.54
N ALA A 272 -3.98 8.52 8.41
CA ALA A 272 -3.39 9.86 8.40
C ALA A 272 -2.05 9.93 7.64
N GLY A 273 -1.54 8.80 7.17
CA GLY A 273 -0.31 8.79 6.37
C GLY A 273 0.22 7.40 6.04
N PHE A 274 1.27 7.39 5.22
CA PHE A 274 1.93 6.19 4.72
C PHE A 274 3.45 6.33 4.83
N VAL A 275 4.13 5.24 5.19
CA VAL A 275 5.58 5.12 5.14
C VAL A 275 5.95 4.10 4.09
N PHE A 276 6.73 4.53 3.10
CA PHE A 276 7.10 3.75 1.92
C PHE A 276 8.50 3.21 2.08
N ALA A 277 8.63 1.91 2.34
CA ALA A 277 9.91 1.23 2.44
C ALA A 277 10.47 0.80 1.07
N SER A 278 9.61 0.77 0.05
CA SER A 278 9.93 0.40 -1.33
C SER A 278 9.35 1.43 -2.30
N ASP A 279 9.81 1.43 -3.55
CA ASP A 279 9.23 2.27 -4.60
C ASP A 279 7.75 1.92 -4.75
N SER A 280 6.91 2.94 -4.73
CA SER A 280 5.46 2.80 -4.55
C SER A 280 4.72 3.82 -5.41
N TYR A 281 3.41 3.68 -5.53
CA TYR A 281 2.58 4.77 -6.02
C TYR A 281 1.26 4.85 -5.28
N VAL A 282 0.67 6.04 -5.35
CA VAL A 282 -0.61 6.37 -4.75
C VAL A 282 -1.56 6.75 -5.88
N ARG A 283 -2.73 6.13 -5.88
CA ARG A 283 -3.87 6.48 -6.73
C ARG A 283 -4.96 7.07 -5.85
N VAL A 284 -5.35 8.29 -6.15
CA VAL A 284 -6.40 9.03 -5.45
C VAL A 284 -7.56 9.19 -6.43
N THR A 285 -8.75 8.74 -6.05
CA THR A 285 -9.95 8.84 -6.91
C THR A 285 -11.06 9.61 -6.22
N GLY A 286 -11.78 10.43 -6.99
CA GLY A 286 -12.91 11.23 -6.50
C GLY A 286 -12.91 12.63 -7.09
N ASN A 287 -13.69 13.54 -6.47
CA ASN A 287 -13.84 14.93 -6.92
C ASN A 287 -13.77 15.87 -5.71
N SER A 288 -12.56 16.06 -5.16
CA SER A 288 -12.34 16.84 -3.95
C SER A 288 -10.88 17.31 -3.82
N SER A 289 -10.57 18.07 -2.77
CA SER A 289 -9.21 18.48 -2.45
C SER A 289 -8.48 17.44 -1.60
N LEU A 290 -7.20 17.25 -1.91
CA LEU A 290 -6.24 16.50 -1.10
C LEU A 290 -5.05 17.40 -0.76
N SER A 291 -4.67 17.46 0.51
CA SER A 291 -3.45 18.15 0.94
C SER A 291 -2.58 17.22 1.78
N PHE A 292 -1.31 17.08 1.44
CA PHE A 292 -0.37 16.20 2.13
C PHE A 292 1.06 16.73 2.02
N ILE A 293 1.93 16.25 2.89
CA ILE A 293 3.36 16.52 2.81
C ILE A 293 4.13 15.23 2.49
N MET A 294 5.08 15.33 1.57
CA MET A 294 6.05 14.28 1.27
C MET A 294 7.37 14.59 1.98
N ILE A 295 7.85 13.65 2.78
CA ILE A 295 9.09 13.77 3.56
C ILE A 295 10.04 12.67 3.13
N LYS A 296 11.31 13.02 2.94
CA LYS A 296 12.36 12.03 2.70
C LYS A 296 12.64 11.29 4.01
N ASN A 297 12.46 9.99 4.00
CA ASN A 297 12.72 9.13 5.13
C ASN A 297 14.21 8.73 5.19
N THR A 298 15.09 9.69 5.46
CA THR A 298 16.54 9.40 5.56
C THR A 298 16.93 8.66 6.84
N SER A 299 16.02 8.51 7.81
CA SER A 299 16.39 8.19 9.20
C SER A 299 15.40 7.34 10.01
N LEU A 300 14.21 6.97 9.50
CA LEU A 300 13.30 6.11 10.28
C LEU A 300 13.60 4.60 10.31
N PRO A 301 14.41 3.97 9.44
CA PRO A 301 14.68 2.55 9.65
C PRO A 301 15.79 2.41 10.72
N SER A 302 15.44 1.80 11.87
CA SER A 302 16.31 1.19 12.90
C SER A 302 16.79 1.98 14.13
N LYS A 303 16.62 3.31 14.23
CA LYS A 303 17.19 4.09 15.36
C LYS A 303 16.20 4.69 16.36
N PHE A 304 14.89 4.59 16.19
CA PHE A 304 13.95 5.26 17.09
C PHE A 304 12.92 4.30 17.64
N ASN A 305 12.77 4.31 18.96
CA ASN A 305 11.85 3.41 19.67
C ASN A 305 10.46 4.03 19.86
N LYS A 306 10.28 5.32 19.52
CA LYS A 306 9.00 6.04 19.62
C LYS A 306 8.83 7.07 18.50
N VAL A 307 7.66 7.06 17.86
CA VAL A 307 7.25 8.03 16.84
C VAL A 307 6.07 8.86 17.36
N VAL A 308 6.13 10.18 17.16
CA VAL A 308 5.04 11.11 17.48
C VAL A 308 4.80 12.01 16.28
N THR A 309 3.55 12.12 15.84
CA THR A 309 3.15 13.02 14.75
C THR A 309 2.07 13.98 15.24
N ILE A 310 2.28 15.29 15.07
CA ILE A 310 1.40 16.37 15.51
C ILE A 310 0.84 17.05 14.26
N PHE A 311 -0.48 17.06 14.09
CA PHE A 311 -1.18 17.64 12.94
C PHE A 311 -1.97 18.90 13.33
N GLY A 312 -1.80 19.97 12.55
CA GLY A 312 -2.64 21.18 12.58
C GLY A 312 -2.65 21.93 13.91
N GLU A 313 -3.63 22.82 14.10
CA GLU A 313 -3.71 23.71 15.27
C GLU A 313 -3.74 22.95 16.63
N LYS A 314 -2.54 22.70 17.18
CA LYS A 314 -2.32 21.95 18.42
C LYS A 314 -1.13 22.50 19.20
N ASP A 315 -1.37 22.73 20.48
CA ASP A 315 -0.33 22.94 21.48
C ASP A 315 -0.04 21.59 22.16
N TYR A 316 1.18 21.08 22.03
CA TYR A 316 1.54 19.76 22.56
C TYR A 316 2.97 19.71 23.09
N THR A 317 3.18 19.01 24.21
CA THR A 317 4.51 18.85 24.82
C THR A 317 4.90 17.38 24.85
N VAL A 318 6.00 17.05 24.17
CA VAL A 318 6.59 15.71 24.19
C VAL A 318 7.51 15.62 25.41
N LYS A 319 7.19 14.74 26.36
CA LYS A 319 8.05 14.38 27.48
C LYS A 319 8.83 13.12 27.10
N TYR A 320 10.13 13.09 27.36
CA TYR A 320 10.99 11.96 27.02
C TYR A 320 12.00 11.68 28.13
N ASP A 321 12.31 10.40 28.31
CA ASP A 321 13.17 9.91 29.38
C ASP A 321 14.65 9.94 28.98
N ALA A 322 15.55 9.78 29.94
CA ALA A 322 16.97 9.61 29.64
C ALA A 322 17.19 8.34 28.79
N ASP A 323 18.22 8.37 27.93
CA ASP A 323 18.62 7.24 27.08
C ASP A 323 17.54 6.76 26.09
N SER A 324 16.50 7.58 25.86
CA SER A 324 15.43 7.29 24.93
C SER A 324 15.69 7.86 23.52
N GLN A 325 14.95 7.35 22.54
CA GLN A 325 15.06 7.79 21.15
C GLN A 325 13.67 8.12 20.61
N TYR A 326 13.46 9.38 20.20
CA TYR A 326 12.19 9.87 19.68
C TYR A 326 12.35 10.46 18.28
N SER A 327 11.39 10.16 17.41
CA SER A 327 11.16 10.88 16.16
C SER A 327 9.83 11.63 16.25
N ILE A 328 9.89 12.96 16.17
CA ILE A 328 8.72 13.83 16.31
C ILE A 328 8.52 14.60 15.01
N PHE A 329 7.38 14.40 14.37
CA PHE A 329 6.96 15.15 13.19
C PHE A 329 5.88 16.15 13.61
N ALA A 330 6.04 17.41 13.25
CA ALA A 330 4.98 18.40 13.36
C ALA A 330 4.67 18.91 11.96
N VAL A 331 3.38 18.90 11.59
CA VAL A 331 2.93 19.21 10.24
C VAL A 331 1.61 20.00 10.27
N THR A 332 1.46 20.94 9.35
CA THR A 332 0.23 21.69 9.09
C THR A 332 0.10 21.99 7.60
N LYS A 333 -1.12 22.23 7.10
CA LYS A 333 -1.35 22.58 5.68
C LYS A 333 -0.77 23.96 5.36
N ASN A 334 -0.96 24.90 6.28
CA ASN A 334 -0.60 26.30 6.12
C ASN A 334 -0.41 26.97 7.47
N GLY A 335 0.81 27.13 7.93
CA GLY A 335 1.02 27.83 9.19
C GLY A 335 2.40 27.65 9.78
N ASP A 336 2.64 28.45 10.81
CA ASP A 336 3.90 28.42 11.51
C ASP A 336 3.88 27.41 12.65
N ILE A 337 4.97 26.65 12.76
CA ILE A 337 5.23 25.74 13.86
C ILE A 337 6.27 26.35 14.76
N LYS A 338 5.91 26.65 16.01
CA LYS A 338 6.85 27.12 17.01
C LYS A 338 7.32 25.97 17.87
N VAL A 339 8.62 25.87 18.10
CA VAL A 339 9.22 24.81 18.91
C VAL A 339 10.11 25.41 19.98
N SER A 340 9.92 24.98 21.23
CA SER A 340 10.80 25.39 22.32
C SER A 340 12.23 24.89 22.09
N LYS A 341 13.23 25.71 22.45
CA LYS A 341 14.63 25.30 22.38
C LYS A 341 14.93 24.16 23.35
N ASP A 342 15.44 23.04 22.86
CA ASP A 342 15.98 21.96 23.68
C ASP A 342 17.40 21.59 23.21
N LYS A 343 18.30 21.32 24.14
CA LYS A 343 19.73 21.04 23.85
C LYS A 343 19.99 19.64 23.31
N ASN A 344 19.04 18.71 23.49
CA ASN A 344 19.14 17.33 23.04
C ASN A 344 18.40 17.12 21.70
N ALA A 345 17.74 18.16 21.18
CA ALA A 345 16.97 18.09 19.96
C ALA A 345 17.81 18.48 18.74
N LYS A 346 17.72 17.67 17.68
CA LYS A 346 18.15 18.02 16.33
C LYS A 346 16.93 18.25 15.45
N TYR A 347 17.04 19.21 14.53
CA TYR A 347 15.93 19.64 13.68
C TYR A 347 16.26 19.35 12.23
N TYR A 348 15.27 18.94 11.45
CA TYR A 348 15.45 18.60 10.05
C TYR A 348 14.29 19.12 9.21
N ASP A 349 14.61 19.41 7.94
CA ASP A 349 13.61 19.77 6.93
C ASP A 349 12.95 18.53 6.28
N MET A 350 12.04 18.77 5.34
CA MET A 350 11.32 17.73 4.60
C MET A 350 12.23 16.85 3.71
N TYR A 351 13.45 17.30 3.41
CA TYR A 351 14.44 16.57 2.62
C TYR A 351 15.39 15.73 3.50
N GLY A 352 15.25 15.81 4.82
CA GLY A 352 16.10 15.12 5.79
C GLY A 352 17.42 15.85 6.07
N ASN A 353 17.57 17.12 5.67
CA ASN A 353 18.76 17.90 5.98
C ASN A 353 18.68 18.44 7.41
N GLU A 354 19.77 18.34 8.18
CA GLU A 354 19.85 18.97 9.50
C GLU A 354 19.81 20.50 9.33
N ILE A 355 18.91 21.16 10.05
CA ILE A 355 18.72 22.61 10.03
C ILE A 355 18.98 23.21 11.41
N SER A 356 19.37 24.48 11.43
CA SER A 356 19.48 25.23 12.69
C SER A 356 18.11 25.41 13.33
N ASN A 357 18.07 25.39 14.65
CA ASN A 357 16.84 25.74 15.37
C ASN A 357 16.50 27.22 15.15
N ASN A 358 15.42 27.49 14.42
CA ASN A 358 14.94 28.84 14.14
C ASN A 358 13.76 29.25 15.05
N GLN A 359 13.42 28.48 16.08
CA GLN A 359 12.23 28.58 16.97
C GLN A 359 10.87 28.55 16.25
N LYS A 360 10.84 28.81 14.95
CA LYS A 360 9.68 28.95 14.08
C LYS A 360 10.00 28.31 12.73
N PHE A 361 9.17 27.38 12.30
CA PHE A 361 9.29 26.62 11.05
C PHE A 361 8.01 26.78 10.23
N ALA A 362 8.13 26.77 8.90
CA ALA A 362 6.97 26.85 8.02
C ALA A 362 6.46 25.44 7.69
N ASP A 363 5.19 25.18 7.97
CA ASP A 363 4.39 23.99 7.61
C ASP A 363 4.87 22.63 8.15
N PHE A 364 6.18 22.44 8.35
CA PHE A 364 6.78 21.19 8.78
C PHE A 364 8.06 21.38 9.59
N VAL A 365 8.27 20.49 10.55
CA VAL A 365 9.58 20.24 11.16
C VAL A 365 9.66 18.80 11.64
N TYR A 366 10.80 18.15 11.36
CA TYR A 366 11.18 16.88 12.00
C TYR A 366 12.15 17.17 13.15
N VAL A 367 11.86 16.65 14.34
CA VAL A 367 12.72 16.73 15.51
C VAL A 367 13.16 15.32 15.92
N SER A 368 14.46 15.14 16.02
CA SER A 368 15.09 13.93 16.53
C SER A 368 15.65 14.16 17.93
N ILE A 369 15.42 13.22 18.82
CA ILE A 369 16.05 13.15 20.14
C ILE A 369 16.73 11.79 20.23
N ASP A 370 18.03 11.79 20.53
CA ASP A 370 18.86 10.59 20.53
C ASP A 370 19.66 10.50 21.85
N HIS A 371 19.34 9.48 22.65
CA HIS A 371 19.97 9.14 23.95
C HIS A 371 20.28 10.38 24.84
N PRO A 372 19.27 11.14 25.26
CA PRO A 372 19.48 12.31 26.11
C PRO A 372 20.02 11.88 27.48
N LYS A 373 20.94 12.67 28.03
CA LYS A 373 21.57 12.36 29.34
C LYS A 373 20.60 12.41 30.53
N SER A 374 19.47 13.11 30.38
CA SER A 374 18.49 13.31 31.43
C SER A 374 17.09 13.43 30.83
N LYS A 375 16.07 13.12 31.62
CA LYS A 375 14.67 13.40 31.29
C LYS A 375 14.50 14.89 30.93
N SER A 376 13.77 15.18 29.86
CA SER A 376 13.46 16.54 29.42
C SER A 376 12.10 16.56 28.71
N SER A 377 11.74 17.71 28.16
CA SER A 377 10.55 17.88 27.34
C SER A 377 10.75 18.98 26.31
N ILE A 378 10.08 18.82 25.17
CA ILE A 378 10.04 19.83 24.11
C ILE A 378 8.59 20.16 23.78
N SER A 379 8.27 21.44 23.72
CA SER A 379 6.92 21.95 23.46
C SER A 379 6.79 22.45 22.03
N PHE A 380 5.67 22.11 21.41
CA PHE A 380 5.25 22.50 20.07
C PHE A 380 3.98 23.34 20.16
N LYS A 381 3.94 24.39 19.35
CA LYS A 381 2.75 25.16 19.04
C LYS A 381 2.61 25.18 17.53
N VAL A 382 1.79 24.26 17.01
CA VAL A 382 1.52 24.10 15.59
C VAL A 382 0.33 25.00 15.26
N GLY A 383 0.52 25.95 14.36
CA GLY A 383 -0.58 26.77 13.82
C GLY A 383 -1.15 26.17 12.53
N GLY A 384 -2.07 26.90 11.91
CA GLY A 384 -2.63 26.53 10.60
C GLY A 384 -3.73 25.50 10.65
N ASN A 385 -4.39 25.28 9.51
CA ASN A 385 -5.55 24.42 9.44
C ASN A 385 -5.15 23.02 8.97
N THR A 386 -5.68 22.00 9.63
CA THR A 386 -5.82 20.65 9.06
C THR A 386 -7.27 20.24 9.26
N GLN A 387 -7.75 19.29 8.46
CA GLN A 387 -9.14 18.81 8.61
C GLN A 387 -9.40 18.25 10.01
N TYR A 388 -8.39 17.62 10.61
CA TYR A 388 -8.45 17.09 11.96
C TYR A 388 -7.15 17.40 12.72
N PRO A 389 -7.13 18.43 13.59
CA PRO A 389 -5.99 18.68 14.46
C PRO A 389 -5.87 17.56 15.50
N MET A 390 -4.74 16.84 15.50
CA MET A 390 -4.57 15.64 16.32
C MET A 390 -3.09 15.38 16.67
N VAL A 391 -2.86 14.46 17.60
CA VAL A 391 -1.52 13.94 17.91
C VAL A 391 -1.59 12.43 17.84
N ILE A 392 -0.85 11.83 16.92
CA ILE A 392 -0.69 10.39 16.79
C ILE A 392 0.61 10.01 17.49
N LYS A 393 0.56 9.01 18.35
CA LYS A 393 1.74 8.47 19.03
C LYS A 393 1.82 6.99 18.79
N ASP A 394 3.04 6.48 18.89
CA ASP A 394 3.30 5.08 19.22
C ASP A 394 2.87 4.81 20.67
N THR A 395 1.57 4.86 20.88
CA THR A 395 0.89 4.30 22.03
C THR A 395 0.35 2.97 21.56
N ARG A 396 0.82 1.89 22.18
CA ARG A 396 0.22 0.54 22.12
C ARG A 396 -1.21 0.51 22.71
N GLY A 397 -1.88 1.66 22.74
CA GLY A 397 -2.97 2.04 23.64
C GLY A 397 -3.99 3.03 23.04
N TYR A 398 -4.45 2.88 21.79
CA TYR A 398 -5.50 3.62 21.05
C TYR A 398 -4.97 4.64 20.04
N ASN A 399 -5.46 4.58 18.80
CA ASN A 399 -5.51 5.72 17.89
C ASN A 399 -6.73 5.62 16.96
N ASN A 400 -7.51 6.70 16.83
CA ASN A 400 -8.55 6.84 15.79
C ASN A 400 -7.95 7.00 14.38
N TYR A 401 -6.61 7.09 14.28
CA TYR A 401 -5.88 7.39 13.07
C TYR A 401 -4.57 6.59 13.02
N HIS A 402 -4.27 5.99 11.89
CA HIS A 402 -3.13 5.12 11.67
C HIS A 402 -2.17 5.74 10.65
N ILE A 403 -0.89 5.45 10.82
CA ILE A 403 0.11 5.62 9.77
C ILE A 403 0.53 4.22 9.37
N ILE A 404 0.42 3.89 8.08
CA ILE A 404 0.68 2.53 7.59
C ILE A 404 2.06 2.48 6.95
N ALA A 405 2.89 1.55 7.40
CA ALA A 405 4.10 1.19 6.69
C ALA A 405 3.77 0.17 5.60
N ILE A 406 4.29 0.38 4.40
CA ILE A 406 4.09 -0.49 3.24
C ILE A 406 5.44 -0.81 2.58
N ASN A 407 5.63 -2.08 2.22
CA ASN A 407 6.76 -2.59 1.43
C ASN A 407 6.24 -3.54 0.34
N GLU A 408 7.12 -4.13 -0.47
CA GLU A 408 6.74 -4.99 -1.61
C GLU A 408 5.89 -6.22 -1.27
N THR A 409 5.91 -6.68 -0.01
CA THR A 409 5.34 -7.98 0.41
C THR A 409 4.42 -7.90 1.63
N THR A 410 4.55 -6.87 2.46
CA THR A 410 3.70 -6.66 3.63
C THR A 410 3.33 -5.20 3.85
N SER A 411 2.21 -4.99 4.54
CA SER A 411 1.85 -3.73 5.17
C SER A 411 1.56 -3.96 6.65
N TYR A 412 1.87 -2.98 7.48
CA TYR A 412 1.53 -3.01 8.91
C TYR A 412 1.27 -1.59 9.40
N GLY A 413 0.36 -1.44 10.36
CA GLY A 413 0.23 -0.19 11.09
C GLY A 413 1.53 0.09 11.85
N LEU A 414 2.08 1.29 11.71
CA LEU A 414 3.14 1.76 12.62
C LEU A 414 2.60 1.95 14.04
N ASN A 415 1.29 2.12 14.16
CA ASN A 415 0.57 2.15 15.41
C ASN A 415 -0.66 1.22 15.28
N GLU A 416 -0.82 0.30 16.22
CA GLU A 416 -1.93 -0.65 16.34
C GLU A 416 -2.41 -0.61 17.80
N GLU A 417 -3.71 -0.82 18.03
CA GLU A 417 -4.17 -1.12 19.37
C GLU A 417 -5.31 -2.13 19.42
N ASP A 418 -5.17 -3.05 20.38
CA ASP A 418 -6.21 -3.88 20.97
C ASP A 418 -6.69 -3.23 22.29
N ARG A 419 -7.97 -3.40 22.59
CA ARG A 419 -8.75 -2.60 23.57
C ARG A 419 -8.15 -2.43 24.98
N ASP A 420 -8.35 -1.24 25.53
CA ASP A 420 -8.29 -0.75 26.93
C ASP A 420 -8.29 -1.87 27.98
N ASP A 421 -7.11 -2.13 28.56
CA ASP A 421 -6.95 -2.77 29.87
C ASP A 421 -7.71 -2.00 30.98
N GLU A 422 -8.06 -0.73 30.76
CA GLU A 422 -8.86 0.08 31.69
C GLU A 422 -10.30 -0.46 31.86
N LEU A 423 -10.88 -1.04 30.81
CA LEU A 423 -12.20 -1.69 30.85
C LEU A 423 -12.14 -3.05 31.55
N ASP A 424 -11.03 -3.78 31.45
CA ASP A 424 -10.84 -5.06 32.15
C ASP A 424 -10.48 -4.90 33.63
N PHE A 425 -9.73 -3.84 34.00
CA PHE A 425 -9.56 -3.46 35.41
C PHE A 425 -10.91 -3.06 36.04
N LEU A 426 -11.72 -2.25 35.36
CA LEU A 426 -13.07 -1.89 35.82
C LEU A 426 -14.00 -3.12 35.90
N LYS A 427 -13.95 -4.05 34.93
CA LYS A 427 -14.69 -5.32 34.99
C LYS A 427 -14.27 -6.23 36.14
N TRP A 428 -13.01 -6.18 36.60
CA TRP A 428 -12.55 -6.94 37.77
C TRP A 428 -12.79 -6.21 39.10
N LEU A 429 -12.66 -4.88 39.13
CA LEU A 429 -12.82 -4.06 40.33
C LEU A 429 -14.27 -3.98 40.80
N ILE A 430 -15.23 -3.85 39.86
CA ILE A 430 -16.66 -3.75 40.19
C ILE A 430 -17.18 -5.00 40.94
N PRO A 431 -16.95 -6.25 40.47
CA PRO A 431 -17.30 -7.46 41.22
C PRO A 431 -16.62 -7.58 42.59
N LEU A 432 -15.36 -7.12 42.71
CA LEU A 432 -14.59 -7.14 43.96
C LEU A 432 -15.19 -6.17 45.01
N ILE A 433 -15.55 -4.96 44.59
CA ILE A 433 -16.23 -3.98 45.45
C ILE A 433 -17.61 -4.50 45.88
N ILE A 434 -18.39 -5.06 44.94
CA ILE A 434 -19.71 -5.63 45.24
C ILE A 434 -19.58 -6.80 46.24
N THR A 435 -18.61 -7.70 46.02
CA THR A 435 -18.36 -8.84 46.92
C THR A 435 -17.93 -8.36 48.31
N GLY A 436 -17.08 -7.32 48.40
CA GLY A 436 -16.70 -6.69 49.67
C GLY A 436 -17.88 -6.12 50.45
N ILE A 437 -18.81 -5.44 49.75
CA ILE A 437 -20.03 -4.90 50.36
C ILE A 437 -20.95 -6.05 50.84
N VAL A 438 -21.15 -7.08 50.02
CA VAL A 438 -22.00 -8.24 50.38
C VAL A 438 -21.43 -8.97 51.60
N VAL A 439 -20.13 -9.22 51.64
CA VAL A 439 -19.46 -9.85 52.79
C VAL A 439 -19.55 -8.97 54.05
N GLY A 440 -19.37 -7.66 53.91
CA GLY A 440 -19.53 -6.71 55.01
C GLY A 440 -20.94 -6.71 55.61
N VAL A 441 -21.97 -6.68 54.77
CA VAL A 441 -23.38 -6.75 55.20
C VAL A 441 -23.69 -8.10 55.87
N LEU A 442 -23.20 -9.21 55.30
CA LEU A 442 -23.38 -10.54 55.90
C LEU A 442 -22.70 -10.67 57.27
N LEU A 443 -21.52 -10.06 57.45
CA LEU A 443 -20.84 -10.00 58.75
C LEU A 443 -21.66 -9.22 59.79
N VAL A 444 -22.20 -8.05 59.44
CA VAL A 444 -23.03 -7.25 60.35
C VAL A 444 -24.30 -8.01 60.73
N ILE A 445 -24.97 -8.65 59.76
CA ILE A 445 -26.13 -9.50 60.03
C ILE A 445 -25.74 -10.68 60.92
N GLY A 446 -24.63 -11.35 60.64
CA GLY A 446 -24.12 -12.47 61.44
C GLY A 446 -23.82 -12.08 62.89
N VAL A 447 -23.18 -10.94 63.10
CA VAL A 447 -22.91 -10.38 64.44
C VAL A 447 -24.21 -10.01 65.14
N ALA A 448 -25.16 -9.37 64.46
CA ALA A 448 -26.46 -9.03 65.03
C ALA A 448 -27.25 -10.29 65.45
N VAL A 449 -27.30 -11.31 64.59
CA VAL A 449 -27.93 -12.60 64.90
C VAL A 449 -27.23 -13.29 66.07
N PHE A 450 -25.89 -13.27 66.10
CA PHE A 450 -25.12 -13.83 67.21
C PHE A 450 -25.41 -13.12 68.54
N ILE A 451 -25.48 -11.78 68.54
CA ILE A 451 -25.83 -10.97 69.71
C ILE A 451 -27.26 -11.29 70.16
N ILE A 452 -28.24 -11.32 69.24
CA ILE A 452 -29.63 -11.66 69.55
C ILE A 452 -29.72 -13.08 70.14
N TRP A 453 -29.02 -14.05 69.56
CA TRP A 453 -28.97 -15.42 70.06
C TRP A 453 -28.33 -15.51 71.45
N ARG A 454 -27.23 -14.79 71.70
CA ARG A 454 -26.59 -14.68 73.02
C ARG A 454 -27.55 -14.07 74.06
N CYS A 455 -28.22 -12.98 73.71
CA CYS A 455 -29.20 -12.31 74.58
C CYS A 455 -30.42 -13.21 74.87
N LYS A 456 -30.90 -13.96 73.89
CA LYS A 456 -32.00 -14.91 74.09
C LYS A 456 -31.61 -16.06 75.02
N LYS A 457 -30.38 -16.59 74.86
CA LYS A 457 -29.84 -17.64 75.76
C LYS A 457 -29.57 -17.15 77.19
N THR A 458 -29.37 -15.84 77.40
CA THR A 458 -29.24 -15.26 78.75
C THR A 458 -30.60 -15.04 79.42
N ASN A 459 -31.67 -14.79 78.64
CA ASN A 459 -33.02 -14.66 79.18
C ASN A 459 -33.71 -16.00 79.47
N ASP A 460 -33.28 -17.10 78.84
CA ASP A 460 -33.80 -18.46 79.13
C ASP A 460 -33.09 -19.14 80.31
N SER A 461 -32.23 -18.43 81.05
CA SER A 461 -31.69 -18.93 82.32
C SER A 461 -32.70 -18.65 83.44
N PRO A 462 -33.34 -19.68 84.04
CA PRO A 462 -34.33 -19.46 85.09
C PRO A 462 -33.66 -18.80 86.30
N ILE A 463 -34.13 -17.61 86.65
CA ILE A 463 -33.82 -16.96 87.92
C ILE A 463 -34.41 -17.85 89.02
N GLU A 464 -33.55 -18.62 89.70
CA GLU A 464 -33.91 -19.28 90.95
C GLU A 464 -34.26 -18.20 91.99
N TYR A 465 -35.55 -18.00 92.23
CA TYR A 465 -36.02 -17.28 93.39
C TYR A 465 -35.75 -18.12 94.64
N LYS A 466 -34.66 -17.83 95.37
CA LYS A 466 -34.56 -18.21 96.79
C LYS A 466 -35.56 -17.38 97.59
N LYS A 467 -36.69 -17.98 97.97
CA LYS A 467 -37.53 -17.47 99.07
C LYS A 467 -36.89 -17.87 100.40
N VAL A 468 -36.69 -16.88 101.26
CA VAL A 468 -36.65 -17.01 102.73
C VAL A 468 -38.09 -16.98 103.22
#